data_AF-E1Y898-F1
#
_entry.id   AF-E1Y898-F1
#
_cell.length_a   1.000
_cell.length_b   1.000
_cell.length_c   1.000
_cell.angle_alpha   90.00
_cell.angle_beta   90.00
_cell.angle_gamma   90.00
#
_symmetry.space_group_name_H-M   'P 1'
#
loop_
_entity.id
_entity.type
_entity.pdbx_description
1 polymer ?
#
loop_
_entity_poly.entity_id
_entity_poly.type
_entity_poly.pdbx_seq_one_letter_code
_entity_poly.pdbx_strand_id
1 'polypeptide(L)'
;MNNQGNNHFNHLTEFLKYKYRDSFLYRWAENKIEKPVYYLCLLTLDNALVSRMNKEVRIQLLPGRPIDRWEKEIAHKTLVVNEDRWNKNFPKWPVSRS
;
A
#
# COMPACT_ATOMS: atom_id res chain seq x y z
N MET A 1 28.07 -0.50 8.27
CA MET A 1 27.04 -0.51 9.33
C MET A 1 25.79 0.21 8.81
N ASN A 2 24.74 -0.53 8.42
CA ASN A 2 23.33 -0.04 8.34
C ASN A 2 22.32 -1.19 8.09
N ASN A 3 22.54 -2.37 8.70
CA ASN A 3 21.67 -3.53 8.49
C ASN A 3 20.33 -3.42 9.23
N GLN A 4 20.27 -2.82 10.44
CA GLN A 4 19.02 -2.75 11.21
C GLN A 4 17.95 -1.89 10.55
N GLY A 5 18.30 -0.69 10.04
CA GLY A 5 17.34 0.18 9.37
C GLY A 5 16.73 -0.45 8.11
N ASN A 6 17.55 -1.16 7.33
CA ASN A 6 17.06 -1.93 6.18
C ASN A 6 16.21 -3.12 6.60
N ASN A 7 16.53 -3.81 7.70
CA ASN A 7 15.72 -4.90 8.22
C ASN A 7 14.33 -4.43 8.67
N HIS A 8 14.23 -3.31 9.40
CA HIS A 8 12.93 -2.75 9.79
C HIS A 8 12.10 -2.31 8.58
N PHE A 9 12.74 -1.67 7.60
CA PHE A 9 12.07 -1.26 6.36
C PHE A 9 11.54 -2.47 5.57
N ASN A 10 12.35 -3.53 5.43
CA ASN A 10 11.95 -4.76 4.76
C ASN A 10 10.82 -5.47 5.52
N HIS A 11 10.92 -5.53 6.85
CA HIS A 11 9.87 -6.09 7.70
C HIS A 11 8.54 -5.34 7.52
N LEU A 12 8.57 -4.00 7.51
CA LEU A 12 7.38 -3.19 7.28
C LEU A 12 6.79 -3.43 5.88
N THR A 13 7.64 -3.52 4.85
CA THR A 13 7.21 -3.84 3.48
C THR A 13 6.47 -5.18 3.43
N GLU A 14 7.05 -6.22 4.04
CA GLU A 14 6.44 -7.55 4.11
C GLU A 14 5.13 -7.54 4.88
N PHE A 15 5.10 -6.84 6.02
CA PHE A 15 3.89 -6.71 6.84
C PHE A 15 2.74 -6.06 6.04
N LEU A 16 2.99 -4.96 5.32
CA LEU A 16 1.97 -4.30 4.50
C LEU A 16 1.47 -5.21 3.37
N LYS A 17 2.38 -5.94 2.72
CA LYS A 17 2.05 -6.91 1.67
C LYS A 17 1.12 -8.01 2.19
N TYR A 18 1.46 -8.68 3.29
CA TYR A 18 0.65 -9.77 3.83
C TYR A 18 -0.69 -9.26 4.37
N LYS A 19 -0.67 -8.15 5.12
CA LYS A 19 -1.91 -7.52 5.61
C LYS A 19 -2.90 -7.25 4.47
N TYR A 20 -2.42 -6.76 3.33
CA TYR A 20 -3.26 -6.56 2.16
C TYR A 20 -3.78 -7.88 1.58
N ARG A 21 -2.88 -8.82 1.28
CA ARG A 21 -3.22 -10.08 0.60
C ARG A 21 -4.23 -10.90 1.39
N ASP A 22 -4.07 -10.98 2.71
CA ASP A 22 -4.99 -11.73 3.56
C ASP A 22 -6.37 -11.07 3.59
N SER A 23 -6.41 -9.74 3.77
CA SER A 23 -7.67 -8.98 3.74
C SER A 23 -8.39 -9.11 2.39
N PHE A 24 -7.64 -9.02 1.29
CA PHE A 24 -8.19 -9.20 -0.06
C PHE A 24 -8.72 -10.62 -0.25
N LEU A 25 -7.97 -11.64 0.17
CA LEU A 25 -8.37 -13.05 0.04
C LEU A 25 -9.68 -13.33 0.77
N TYR A 26 -9.86 -12.80 1.99
CA TYR A 26 -11.10 -12.96 2.73
C TYR A 26 -12.27 -12.29 2.01
N ARG A 27 -12.11 -11.05 1.56
CA ARG A 27 -13.16 -10.33 0.83
C ARG A 27 -13.49 -10.98 -0.52
N TRP A 28 -12.49 -11.57 -1.17
CA TRP A 28 -12.66 -12.35 -2.39
C TRP A 28 -13.46 -13.63 -2.13
N ALA A 29 -13.10 -14.38 -1.08
CA ALA A 29 -13.82 -15.60 -0.68
C ALA A 29 -15.26 -15.32 -0.25
N GLU A 30 -15.53 -14.15 0.33
CA GLU A 30 -16.88 -13.68 0.66
C GLU A 30 -17.67 -13.16 -0.56
N ASN A 31 -17.09 -13.15 -1.76
CA ASN A 31 -17.65 -12.53 -2.96
C ASN A 31 -18.03 -11.04 -2.77
N LYS A 32 -17.25 -10.29 -1.98
CA LYS A 32 -17.48 -8.87 -1.66
C LYS A 32 -16.52 -7.91 -2.38
N ILE A 33 -15.94 -8.34 -3.50
CA ILE A 33 -15.10 -7.50 -4.38
C ILE A 33 -15.98 -6.94 -5.51
N GLU A 34 -16.93 -6.08 -5.14
CA GLU A 34 -17.89 -5.46 -6.07
C GLU A 34 -17.39 -4.14 -6.66
N LYS A 35 -16.30 -3.59 -6.12
CA LYS A 35 -15.72 -2.29 -6.49
C LYS A 35 -14.20 -2.42 -6.65
N PRO A 36 -13.55 -1.56 -7.44
CA PRO A 36 -12.10 -1.52 -7.52
C PRO A 36 -11.46 -1.32 -6.14
N VAL A 37 -10.44 -2.10 -5.83
CA VAL A 37 -9.80 -2.10 -4.50
C VAL A 37 -8.63 -1.14 -4.46
N TYR A 38 -8.70 -0.13 -3.59
CA TYR A 38 -7.61 0.81 -3.36
C TYR A 38 -6.92 0.49 -2.04
N TYR A 39 -5.61 0.23 -2.07
CA TYR A 39 -4.82 0.01 -0.85
C TYR A 39 -4.10 1.30 -0.44
N LEU A 40 -4.58 1.93 0.62
CA LEU A 40 -4.07 3.19 1.14
C LEU A 40 -3.38 2.96 2.49
N CYS A 41 -2.13 3.39 2.61
CA CYS A 41 -1.34 3.33 3.85
C CYS A 41 -0.88 4.73 4.25
N LEU A 42 -1.40 5.21 5.38
CA LEU A 42 -0.93 6.44 6.03
C LEU A 42 0.12 6.07 7.09
N LEU A 43 1.37 6.51 6.90
CA LEU A 43 2.51 6.15 7.74
C LEU A 43 3.29 7.39 8.18
N THR A 44 3.91 7.30 9.35
CA THR A 44 4.74 8.36 9.93
C THR A 44 6.19 8.24 9.45
N LEU A 45 6.40 8.34 8.14
CA LEU A 45 7.72 8.27 7.49
C LEU A 45 8.09 9.62 6.87
N ASP A 46 9.39 9.90 6.76
CA ASP A 46 9.87 11.01 5.95
C ASP A 46 9.52 10.80 4.46
N ASN A 47 9.55 11.89 3.70
CA ASN A 47 9.15 11.86 2.29
C ASN A 47 10.01 10.92 1.42
N ALA A 48 11.29 10.73 1.73
CA ALA A 48 12.15 9.83 0.96
C ALA A 48 11.79 8.36 1.23
N LEU A 49 11.58 8.00 2.49
CA LEU A 49 11.12 6.68 2.90
C LEU A 49 9.71 6.37 2.39
N VAL A 50 8.80 7.35 2.37
CA VAL A 50 7.47 7.18 1.75
C VAL A 50 7.61 6.87 0.26
N SER A 51 8.42 7.60 -0.49
CA SER A 51 8.63 7.33 -1.92
C SER A 51 9.22 5.92 -2.15
N ARG A 52 10.21 5.52 -1.34
CA ARG A 52 10.79 4.18 -1.40
C ARG A 52 9.73 3.11 -1.10
N MET A 53 8.99 3.26 -0.01
CA MET A 53 7.95 2.32 0.42
C MET A 53 6.84 2.18 -0.62
N ASN A 54 6.42 3.29 -1.22
CA ASN A 54 5.40 3.29 -2.27
C ASN A 54 5.86 2.47 -3.48
N LYS A 55 7.12 2.62 -3.90
CA LYS A 55 7.73 1.81 -4.96
C LYS A 55 7.74 0.32 -4.60
N GLU A 56 8.23 -0.03 -3.41
CA GLU A 56 8.32 -1.44 -2.99
C GLU A 56 6.94 -2.11 -2.88
N VAL A 57 5.97 -1.46 -2.24
CA VAL A 57 4.60 -1.99 -2.13
C VAL A 57 3.97 -2.17 -3.52
N ARG A 58 4.20 -1.24 -4.45
CA ARG A 58 3.70 -1.36 -5.83
C ARG A 58 4.32 -2.56 -6.57
N ILE A 59 5.61 -2.83 -6.38
CA ILE A 59 6.28 -4.00 -6.99
C ILE A 59 5.75 -5.31 -6.38
N GLN A 60 5.49 -5.34 -5.07
CA GLN A 60 5.04 -6.55 -4.38
C GLN A 60 3.57 -6.91 -4.66
N LEU A 61 2.71 -5.90 -4.90
CA LEU A 61 1.27 -6.08 -5.11
C LEU A 61 0.83 -5.97 -6.57
N LEU A 62 1.68 -5.41 -7.44
CA LEU A 62 1.44 -5.29 -8.88
C LEU A 62 0.00 -4.83 -9.23
N PRO A 63 -0.41 -3.61 -8.84
CA PRO A 63 -1.77 -3.13 -9.09
C PRO A 63 -2.12 -3.10 -10.59
N GLY A 64 -3.40 -3.30 -10.90
CA GLY A 64 -3.96 -3.45 -12.25
C GLY A 64 -3.86 -4.89 -12.76
N ARG A 65 -3.62 -5.02 -14.07
CA ARG A 65 -3.36 -6.30 -14.76
C ARG A 65 -1.94 -6.28 -15.32
N PRO A 66 -0.93 -6.58 -14.50
CA PRO A 66 0.48 -6.50 -14.90
C PRO A 66 0.88 -7.56 -15.94
N ILE A 67 0.06 -8.61 -16.12
CA ILE A 67 0.33 -9.77 -16.96
C ILE A 67 -0.98 -10.17 -17.66
N ASP A 68 -0.93 -10.51 -18.95
CA ASP A 68 -2.11 -10.83 -19.77
C ASP A 68 -2.95 -12.00 -19.23
N ARG A 69 -2.33 -12.92 -18.48
CA ARG A 69 -3.02 -14.07 -17.84
C ARG A 69 -3.93 -13.67 -16.67
N TRP A 70 -3.83 -12.43 -16.18
CA TRP A 70 -4.65 -11.99 -15.05
C TRP A 70 -6.01 -11.49 -15.53
N GLU A 71 -7.04 -12.29 -15.30
CA GLU A 71 -8.43 -11.91 -15.61
C GLU A 71 -8.97 -10.83 -14.67
N LYS A 72 -8.45 -10.77 -13.44
CA LYS A 72 -8.89 -9.85 -12.39
C LYS A 72 -7.70 -9.14 -11.79
N GLU A 73 -7.85 -7.84 -11.52
CA GLU A 73 -6.88 -7.10 -10.72
C GLU A 73 -7.01 -7.48 -9.24
N ILE A 74 -5.88 -7.68 -8.55
CA ILE A 74 -5.92 -7.88 -7.10
C ILE A 74 -6.00 -6.55 -6.36
N ALA A 75 -5.52 -5.46 -6.97
CA ALA A 75 -5.59 -4.10 -6.45
C ALA A 75 -5.69 -3.14 -7.64
N HIS A 76 -6.56 -2.15 -7.57
CA HIS A 76 -6.64 -1.10 -8.59
C HIS A 76 -5.46 -0.12 -8.47
N LYS A 77 -5.15 0.28 -7.23
CA LYS A 77 -4.05 1.20 -6.92
C LYS A 77 -3.53 0.97 -5.52
N THR A 78 -2.23 1.14 -5.35
CA THR A 78 -1.56 1.20 -4.05
C THR A 78 -1.05 2.62 -3.82
N LEU A 79 -1.18 3.13 -2.60
CA LEU A 79 -0.68 4.45 -2.21
C LEU A 79 -0.17 4.42 -0.78
N VAL A 80 1.13 4.69 -0.62
CA VAL A 80 1.74 4.95 0.67
C VAL A 80 2.00 6.45 0.77
N VAL A 81 1.51 7.07 1.85
CA VAL A 81 1.61 8.51 2.13
C VAL A 81 1.94 8.74 3.60
N ASN A 82 2.51 9.90 3.89
CA ASN A 82 2.55 10.48 5.23
C ASN A 82 1.49 11.60 5.34
N GLU A 83 1.43 12.24 6.50
CA GLU A 83 0.49 13.34 6.78
C GLU A 83 0.58 14.46 5.72
N ASP A 84 1.78 14.95 5.42
CA ASP A 84 1.99 16.01 4.41
C ASP A 84 1.43 15.62 3.04
N ARG A 85 1.77 14.41 2.55
CA ARG A 85 1.31 13.93 1.25
C ARG A 85 -0.18 13.62 1.26
N TRP A 86 -0.72 13.17 2.38
CA TRP A 86 -2.14 12.96 2.54
C TRP A 86 -2.87 14.30 2.40
N ASN A 87 -2.51 15.30 3.21
CA ASN A 87 -3.14 16.61 3.23
C ASN A 87 -3.03 17.33 1.88
N LYS A 88 -1.92 17.11 1.16
CA LYS A 88 -1.75 17.62 -0.21
C LYS A 88 -2.65 16.93 -1.25
N ASN A 89 -2.75 15.60 -1.21
CA ASN A 89 -3.51 14.84 -2.22
C ASN A 89 -5.01 14.76 -1.91
N PHE A 90 -5.39 14.92 -0.64
CA PHE A 90 -6.75 14.78 -0.13
C PHE A 90 -7.15 16.01 0.70
N PRO A 91 -7.12 17.22 0.12
CA PRO A 91 -7.32 18.46 0.87
C PRO A 91 -8.71 18.59 1.51
N LYS A 92 -9.69 17.81 1.04
CA LYS A 92 -11.04 17.76 1.60
C LYS A 92 -11.14 16.91 2.88
N TRP A 93 -10.11 16.13 3.19
CA TRP A 93 -10.08 15.21 4.33
C TRP A 93 -8.73 15.28 5.06
N PRO A 94 -8.36 16.41 5.66
CA PRO A 94 -7.06 16.53 6.29
C PRO A 94 -6.93 15.59 7.50
N VAL A 95 -5.70 15.15 7.75
CA VAL A 95 -5.31 14.37 8.93
C VAL A 95 -4.25 15.12 9.72
N SER A 96 -4.30 14.95 11.03
CA SER A 96 -3.29 15.43 11.98
C SER A 96 -3.05 14.34 13.02
N ARG A 97 -1.87 14.31 13.61
CA ARG A 97 -1.66 13.48 14.82
C ARG A 97 -2.46 14.05 16.00
N SER A 98 -3.07 13.14 16.77
CA SER A 98 -3.68 13.41 18.07
C SER A 98 -2.63 13.54 19.17
#